data_AF-A0A2M8D2A2-F1
#
_entry.id   AF-A0A2M8D2A2-F1
#
_cell.length_a   1.000
_cell.length_b   1.000
_cell.length_c   1.000
_cell.angle_alpha   90.00
_cell.angle_beta   90.00
_cell.angle_gamma   90.00
#
_symmetry.space_group_name_H-M   'P 1'
#
loop_
_entity.id
_entity.type
_entity.pdbx_description
1 polymer ?
#
loop_
_entity_poly.entity_id
_entity_poly.type
_entity_poly.pdbx_seq_one_letter_code
_entity_poly.pdbx_strand_id
1 'polypeptide(L)'
;MYGQTSIDAVGQVDRAFVLILGFSVFMLLVITALMIYFIFRYSRKRHPEAADITGSGWLEVVWTVIPTLIVLLMFYFGWSSFRALRTVPKNAMEVTVKARMWSWVFEYPNGIVSNQLYVPENKPVKLNLTSLDVIHSFYVPAFRIKMDCVPGMKTYAWFNADKTGDYDILCAEYCGARHAYMLSKVHVMEDADYEAWIQKESGVASGVTGKKVYEKYSCSDCHTMDGTSDIAPALNNIAGTTQIVMVNGKEKSITVDADYLKRSIMDPEAEIVKGFQPMMPPFKGEMSKEELNALVKFLLKGEGKAVSETKGIDTDDLVEEQGCLSCHSTDGSVVAGPSFKGIFGRKTVVLRDGKEVTITVDDAYLRTAILNPGKDIVKGFDPIMPTFDSLSEKEVQAIIDWLQKQK
;
A
#
# COMPACT_ATOMS: atom_id res chain seq x y z
N MET A 1 23.88 -9.53 -34.94
CA MET A 1 22.55 -9.04 -34.53
C MET A 1 21.70 -10.25 -34.12
N TYR A 2 21.79 -10.67 -32.86
CA TYR A 2 20.77 -11.53 -32.26
C TYR A 2 19.84 -10.58 -31.53
N GLY A 3 18.64 -10.35 -32.09
CA GLY A 3 17.61 -9.61 -31.37
C GLY A 3 17.37 -10.30 -30.03
N GLN A 4 17.44 -9.55 -28.94
CA GLN A 4 16.98 -10.01 -27.63
C GLN A 4 15.48 -10.31 -27.78
N THR A 5 15.13 -11.55 -28.14
CA THR A 5 13.82 -12.09 -27.76
C THR A 5 13.77 -11.98 -26.24
N SER A 6 13.00 -11.01 -25.77
CA SER A 6 12.68 -10.82 -24.36
C SER A 6 12.30 -12.18 -23.79
N ILE A 7 12.97 -12.58 -22.70
CA ILE A 7 12.57 -13.75 -21.96
C ILE A 7 11.18 -13.43 -21.39
N ASP A 8 10.14 -13.98 -22.01
CA ASP A 8 8.76 -13.89 -21.51
C ASP A 8 8.62 -14.84 -20.31
N ALA A 9 8.89 -14.32 -19.11
CA ALA A 9 8.78 -15.08 -17.88
C ALA A 9 7.31 -15.35 -17.52
N VAL A 10 6.43 -14.36 -17.70
CA VAL A 10 5.00 -14.45 -17.37
C VAL A 10 4.33 -15.54 -18.21
N GLY A 11 4.48 -15.50 -19.54
CA GLY A 11 3.87 -16.49 -20.41
C GLY A 11 4.48 -17.88 -20.26
N GLN A 12 5.71 -18.04 -19.75
CA GLN A 12 6.25 -19.35 -19.38
C GLN A 12 5.62 -19.91 -18.10
N VAL A 13 5.43 -19.07 -17.08
CA VAL A 13 4.72 -19.44 -15.85
C VAL A 13 3.28 -19.82 -16.17
N ASP A 14 2.57 -19.01 -16.94
CA ASP A 14 1.17 -19.25 -17.28
C ASP A 14 1.00 -20.53 -18.12
N ARG A 15 1.90 -20.81 -19.07
CA ARG A 15 1.89 -22.08 -19.82
C ARG A 15 2.10 -23.30 -18.92
N ALA A 16 3.07 -23.22 -18.00
CA ALA A 16 3.30 -24.30 -17.04
C ALA A 16 2.05 -24.51 -16.16
N PHE A 17 1.44 -23.43 -15.67
CA PHE A 17 0.23 -23.48 -14.87
C PHE A 17 -0.94 -24.13 -15.62
N VAL A 18 -1.25 -23.70 -16.85
CA VAL A 18 -2.36 -24.24 -17.64
C VAL A 18 -2.16 -25.71 -17.97
N LEU A 19 -0.93 -26.13 -18.29
CA LEU A 19 -0.60 -27.54 -18.53
C LEU A 19 -0.84 -28.40 -17.28
N ILE A 20 -0.32 -27.96 -16.13
CA ILE A 20 -0.47 -28.66 -14.85
C ILE A 20 -1.94 -28.73 -14.45
N LEU A 21 -2.68 -27.62 -14.58
CA LEU A 21 -4.10 -27.54 -14.26
C LEU A 21 -4.92 -28.48 -15.16
N GLY A 22 -4.71 -28.43 -16.48
CA GLY A 22 -5.42 -29.28 -17.43
C GLY A 22 -5.19 -30.76 -17.16
N PHE A 23 -3.94 -31.16 -16.91
CA PHE A 23 -3.62 -32.53 -16.53
C PHE A 23 -4.25 -32.93 -15.19
N SER A 24 -4.22 -32.05 -14.19
CA SER A 24 -4.79 -32.32 -12.87
C SER A 24 -6.31 -32.51 -12.93
N VAL A 25 -7.01 -31.67 -13.70
CA VAL A 25 -8.45 -31.80 -13.94
C VAL A 25 -8.76 -33.10 -14.69
N PHE A 26 -7.99 -33.41 -15.74
CA PHE A 26 -8.16 -34.67 -16.48
C PHE A 26 -8.00 -35.90 -15.57
N MET A 27 -6.93 -35.95 -14.77
CA MET A 27 -6.68 -37.06 -13.85
C MET A 27 -7.74 -37.14 -12.76
N LEU A 28 -8.19 -36.01 -12.22
CA LEU A 28 -9.29 -35.97 -11.25
C LEU A 28 -10.54 -36.63 -11.85
N LEU A 29 -10.94 -36.23 -13.06
CA LEU A 29 -12.11 -36.78 -13.73
C LEU A 29 -11.98 -38.28 -13.99
N VAL A 30 -10.83 -38.73 -14.50
CA VAL A 30 -10.57 -40.16 -14.78
C VAL A 30 -10.60 -40.99 -13.51
N ILE A 31 -9.88 -40.57 -12.46
CA ILE A 31 -9.83 -41.28 -11.18
C ILE A 31 -11.22 -41.33 -10.56
N THR A 32 -11.92 -40.20 -10.48
CA THR A 32 -13.28 -40.15 -9.92
C THR A 32 -14.26 -41.00 -10.73
N ALA A 33 -14.22 -40.95 -12.07
CA ALA A 33 -15.08 -41.78 -12.91
C ALA A 33 -14.80 -43.27 -12.73
N LEU A 34 -13.53 -43.68 -12.64
CA LEU A 34 -13.15 -45.07 -12.37
C LEU A 34 -13.58 -45.51 -10.97
N MET A 35 -13.43 -44.66 -9.95
CA MET A 35 -13.90 -44.94 -8.60
C MET A 35 -15.42 -45.13 -8.56
N ILE A 36 -16.18 -44.22 -9.17
CA ILE A 36 -17.65 -44.33 -9.26
C ILE A 36 -18.03 -45.60 -10.03
N TYR A 37 -17.36 -45.87 -11.15
CA TYR A 37 -17.57 -47.08 -11.93
C TYR A 37 -17.32 -48.33 -11.10
N PHE A 38 -16.22 -48.41 -10.34
CA PHE A 38 -15.91 -49.56 -9.50
C PHE A 38 -16.89 -49.73 -8.34
N ILE A 39 -17.31 -48.65 -7.68
CA ILE A 39 -18.36 -48.69 -6.65
C ILE A 39 -19.64 -49.29 -7.23
N PHE A 40 -20.04 -48.86 -8.42
CA PHE A 40 -21.27 -49.32 -9.07
C PHE A 40 -21.15 -50.76 -9.63
N ARG A 41 -20.04 -51.04 -10.31
CA ARG A 41 -19.76 -52.29 -11.01
C ARG A 41 -19.46 -53.42 -10.05
N TYR A 42 -18.66 -53.19 -9.00
CA TYR A 42 -18.24 -54.19 -8.01
C TYR A 42 -19.00 -54.07 -6.68
N SER A 43 -20.18 -53.44 -6.69
CA SER A 43 -21.06 -53.45 -5.52
C SER A 43 -21.44 -54.89 -5.13
N ARG A 44 -21.54 -55.16 -3.83
CA ARG A 44 -21.90 -56.49 -3.28
C ARG A 44 -23.20 -57.07 -3.87
N LYS A 45 -24.15 -56.21 -4.25
CA LYS A 45 -25.40 -56.62 -4.90
C LYS A 45 -25.17 -57.24 -6.28
N ARG A 46 -24.15 -56.79 -7.02
CA ARG A 46 -23.87 -57.22 -8.41
C ARG A 46 -22.72 -58.19 -8.52
N HIS A 47 -21.73 -58.08 -7.63
CA HIS A 47 -20.55 -58.95 -7.54
C HIS A 47 -20.47 -59.45 -6.09
N PRO A 48 -21.26 -60.48 -5.72
CA PRO A 48 -21.38 -60.95 -4.34
C PRO A 48 -20.15 -61.69 -3.83
N GLU A 49 -19.38 -62.30 -4.73
CA GLU A 49 -18.10 -62.95 -4.43
C GLU A 49 -16.96 -62.10 -4.99
N ALA A 50 -15.98 -61.76 -4.14
CA ALA A 50 -14.82 -60.98 -4.52
C ALA A 50 -13.75 -61.88 -5.15
N ALA A 51 -13.08 -61.38 -6.19
CA ALA A 51 -11.91 -62.06 -6.76
C ALA A 51 -10.67 -61.80 -5.89
N ASP A 52 -9.88 -62.85 -5.62
CA ASP A 52 -8.60 -62.76 -4.92
C ASP A 52 -7.45 -62.58 -5.93
N ILE A 53 -7.24 -61.34 -6.36
CA ILE A 53 -6.20 -60.97 -7.32
C ILE A 53 -5.11 -60.20 -6.57
N THR A 54 -3.91 -60.77 -6.51
CA THR A 54 -2.79 -60.20 -5.72
C THR A 54 -1.94 -59.20 -6.48
N GLY A 55 -1.99 -59.17 -7.81
CA GLY A 55 -1.24 -58.18 -8.59
C GLY A 55 -1.22 -58.43 -10.09
N SER A 56 -0.55 -57.53 -10.79
CA SER A 56 -0.28 -57.65 -12.23
C SER A 56 0.99 -56.88 -12.55
N GLY A 57 2.09 -57.60 -12.79
CA GLY A 57 3.38 -56.97 -13.09
C GLY A 57 3.35 -56.04 -14.30
N TRP A 58 2.49 -56.31 -15.29
CA TRP A 58 2.30 -55.42 -16.42
C TRP A 58 1.60 -54.11 -16.02
N LEU A 59 0.54 -54.19 -15.21
CA LEU A 59 -0.16 -53.00 -14.72
C LEU A 59 0.75 -52.16 -13.83
N GLU A 60 1.59 -52.83 -13.03
CA GLU A 60 2.64 -52.23 -12.23
C GLU A 60 3.64 -51.43 -13.07
N VAL A 61 4.16 -52.03 -14.14
CA VAL A 61 5.06 -51.32 -15.07
C VAL A 61 4.36 -50.11 -15.70
N VAL A 62 3.11 -50.26 -16.15
CA VAL A 62 2.35 -49.19 -16.79
C VAL A 62 2.14 -48.00 -15.86
N TRP A 63 1.68 -48.22 -14.62
CA TRP A 63 1.45 -47.13 -13.66
C TRP A 63 2.72 -46.57 -13.04
N THR A 64 3.88 -47.18 -13.28
CA THR A 64 5.18 -46.61 -12.88
C THR A 64 5.74 -45.77 -14.01
N VAL A 65 5.83 -46.33 -15.22
CA VAL A 65 6.44 -45.66 -16.37
C VAL A 65 5.65 -44.44 -16.81
N ILE A 66 4.31 -44.52 -16.89
CA ILE A 66 3.48 -43.40 -17.35
C ILE A 66 3.63 -42.18 -16.43
N PRO A 67 3.44 -42.28 -15.09
CA PRO A 67 3.67 -41.15 -14.20
C PRO A 67 5.10 -40.62 -14.22
N THR A 68 6.11 -41.49 -14.34
CA THR A 68 7.51 -41.03 -14.47
C THR A 68 7.70 -40.15 -15.69
N LEU A 69 7.19 -40.57 -16.87
CA LEU A 69 7.29 -39.77 -18.09
C LEU A 69 6.54 -38.43 -17.97
N ILE A 70 5.38 -38.43 -17.32
CA ILE A 70 4.59 -37.21 -17.08
C ILE A 70 5.35 -36.26 -16.16
N VAL A 71 5.95 -36.75 -15.08
CA VAL A 71 6.76 -35.92 -14.17
C VAL A 71 7.98 -35.34 -14.89
N LEU A 72 8.65 -36.12 -15.75
CA LEU A 72 9.78 -35.62 -16.56
C LEU A 72 9.34 -34.51 -17.54
N LEU A 73 8.16 -34.64 -18.14
CA LEU A 73 7.58 -33.60 -18.99
C LEU A 73 7.28 -32.33 -18.18
N MET A 74 6.63 -32.46 -17.02
CA MET A 74 6.33 -31.33 -16.14
C MET A 74 7.61 -30.65 -15.63
N PHE A 75 8.64 -31.43 -15.31
CA PHE A 75 9.96 -30.93 -14.93
C PHE A 75 10.57 -30.05 -16.02
N TYR A 76 10.48 -30.45 -17.30
CA TYR A 76 11.00 -29.65 -18.41
C TYR A 76 10.36 -28.25 -18.47
N PHE A 77 9.03 -28.17 -18.36
CA PHE A 77 8.33 -26.88 -18.36
C PHE A 77 8.63 -26.05 -17.11
N GLY A 78 8.68 -26.69 -15.94
CA GLY A 78 9.06 -26.04 -14.67
C GLY A 78 10.49 -25.47 -14.73
N TRP A 79 11.43 -26.23 -15.28
CA TRP A 79 12.82 -25.80 -15.47
C TRP A 79 12.94 -24.62 -16.44
N SER A 80 12.20 -24.63 -17.56
CA SER A 80 12.16 -23.52 -18.51
C SER A 80 11.68 -22.23 -17.84
N SER A 81 10.56 -22.31 -17.12
CA SER A 81 10.01 -21.19 -16.35
C SER A 81 10.98 -20.68 -15.28
N PHE A 82 11.61 -21.59 -14.52
CA PHE A 82 12.61 -21.25 -13.52
C PHE A 82 13.80 -20.50 -14.13
N ARG A 83 14.33 -20.99 -15.26
CA ARG A 83 15.41 -20.33 -15.99
C ARG A 83 14.99 -18.94 -16.43
N ALA A 84 13.76 -18.76 -16.91
CA ALA A 84 13.24 -17.46 -17.28
C ALA A 84 13.27 -16.51 -16.08
N LEU A 85 12.64 -16.88 -14.96
CA LEU A 85 12.58 -16.06 -13.74
C LEU A 85 13.95 -15.78 -13.10
N ARG A 86 14.97 -16.61 -13.34
CA ARG A 86 16.31 -16.42 -12.75
C ARG A 86 17.33 -15.75 -13.68
N THR A 87 17.03 -15.61 -14.96
CA THR A 87 17.97 -15.02 -15.93
C THR A 87 17.69 -13.53 -16.09
N VAL A 88 18.36 -12.71 -15.28
CA VAL A 88 18.22 -11.24 -15.35
C VAL A 88 18.89 -10.70 -16.63
N PRO A 89 18.19 -9.89 -17.45
CA PRO A 89 18.81 -9.21 -18.58
C PRO A 89 19.94 -8.25 -18.17
N LYS A 90 21.02 -8.19 -18.95
CA LYS A 90 22.20 -7.36 -18.61
C LYS A 90 21.94 -5.85 -18.60
N ASN A 91 20.93 -5.40 -19.34
CA ASN A 91 20.52 -3.99 -19.44
C ASN A 91 19.37 -3.66 -18.48
N ALA A 92 19.16 -4.46 -17.44
CA ALA A 92 18.09 -4.22 -16.48
C ALA A 92 18.37 -2.97 -15.66
N MET A 93 17.36 -2.09 -15.56
CA MET A 93 17.34 -1.01 -14.60
C MET A 93 17.35 -1.60 -13.18
N GLU A 94 18.20 -1.08 -12.29
CA GLU A 94 18.24 -1.55 -10.90
C GLU A 94 17.46 -0.62 -9.99
N VAL A 95 16.62 -1.20 -9.12
CA VAL A 95 15.93 -0.50 -8.03
C VAL A 95 16.17 -1.28 -6.75
N THR A 96 16.56 -0.60 -5.68
CA THR A 96 16.69 -1.23 -4.36
C THR A 96 15.34 -1.18 -3.66
N VAL A 97 14.89 -2.31 -3.13
CA VAL A 97 13.63 -2.46 -2.42
C VAL A 97 13.92 -2.85 -0.99
N LYS A 98 13.55 -1.96 -0.07
CA LYS A 98 13.67 -2.18 1.37
C LYS A 98 12.28 -2.40 1.96
N ALA A 99 12.09 -3.58 2.55
CA ALA A 99 10.87 -3.93 3.27
C ALA A 99 11.01 -3.59 4.76
N ARG A 100 9.91 -3.16 5.37
CA ARG A 100 9.77 -2.98 6.82
C ARG A 100 8.31 -3.07 7.23
N MET A 101 8.03 -3.28 8.49
CA MET A 101 6.68 -3.25 9.06
C MET A 101 6.12 -1.81 8.98
N TRP A 102 5.06 -1.52 8.22
CA TRP A 102 4.41 -2.31 7.16
C TRP A 102 4.37 -1.49 5.86
N SER A 103 5.54 -1.13 5.35
CA SER A 103 5.71 -0.28 4.16
C SER A 103 6.84 -0.78 3.25
N TRP A 104 6.77 -0.37 2.00
CA TRP A 104 7.78 -0.61 0.99
C TRP A 104 8.54 0.68 0.70
N VAL A 105 9.86 0.60 0.57
CA VAL A 105 10.71 1.73 0.16
C VAL A 105 11.48 1.34 -1.09
N PHE A 106 11.39 2.17 -2.13
CA PHE A 106 12.03 2.00 -3.41
C PHE A 106 13.09 3.07 -3.60
N GLU A 107 14.36 2.66 -3.72
CA GLU A 107 15.48 3.57 -3.94
C GLU A 107 16.03 3.39 -5.36
N TYR A 108 16.10 4.50 -6.08
CA TYR A 108 16.55 4.55 -7.47
C TYR A 108 18.02 4.97 -7.55
N PRO A 109 18.76 4.58 -8.61
CA PRO A 109 20.19 4.88 -8.75
C PRO A 109 20.52 6.38 -8.77
N ASN A 110 19.55 7.21 -9.15
CA ASN A 110 19.66 8.67 -9.16
C ASN A 110 19.36 9.34 -7.81
N GLY A 111 19.13 8.55 -6.75
CA GLY A 111 18.89 9.04 -5.39
C GLY A 111 17.43 9.36 -5.06
N ILE A 112 16.51 9.20 -6.02
CA ILE A 112 15.08 9.26 -5.71
C ILE A 112 14.74 8.10 -4.78
N VAL A 113 13.87 8.37 -3.81
CA VAL A 113 13.32 7.35 -2.91
C VAL A 113 11.82 7.57 -2.80
N SER A 114 11.04 6.51 -2.97
CA SER A 114 9.58 6.53 -3.02
C SER A 114 8.96 5.36 -2.26
N ASN A 115 7.69 5.50 -1.84
CA ASN A 115 6.88 4.43 -1.26
C ASN A 115 6.07 3.64 -2.32
N GLN A 116 6.16 4.04 -3.58
CA GLN A 116 5.58 3.36 -4.75
C GLN A 116 6.67 3.11 -5.80
N LEU A 117 6.49 2.05 -6.60
CA LEU A 117 7.44 1.67 -7.63
C LEU A 117 7.01 2.29 -8.97
N TYR A 118 7.86 3.08 -9.59
CA TYR A 118 7.65 3.72 -10.88
C TYR A 118 8.66 3.13 -11.86
N VAL A 119 8.18 2.59 -12.97
CA VAL A 119 9.03 1.95 -13.96
C VAL A 119 8.57 2.26 -15.39
N PRO A 120 9.49 2.40 -16.34
CA PRO A 120 9.14 2.53 -17.75
C PRO A 120 8.68 1.17 -18.32
N GLU A 121 7.72 1.21 -19.24
CA GLU A 121 7.30 0.04 -20.01
C GLU A 121 8.44 -0.50 -20.91
N ASN A 122 8.35 -1.78 -21.27
CA ASN A 122 9.24 -2.49 -22.19
C ASN A 122 10.73 -2.47 -21.80
N LYS A 123 11.06 -2.08 -20.57
CA LYS A 123 12.42 -2.11 -20.03
C LYS A 123 12.51 -3.16 -18.92
N PRO A 124 13.55 -4.02 -18.94
CA PRO A 124 13.76 -4.96 -17.85
C PRO A 124 14.14 -4.21 -16.57
N VAL A 125 13.52 -4.59 -15.46
CA VAL A 125 13.75 -4.03 -14.13
C VAL A 125 14.20 -5.15 -13.21
N LYS A 126 15.32 -4.94 -12.51
CA LYS A 126 15.86 -5.80 -11.47
C LYS A 126 15.68 -5.11 -10.12
N LEU A 127 14.95 -5.78 -9.25
CA LEU A 127 14.73 -5.37 -7.87
C LEU A 127 15.76 -6.05 -6.98
N ASN A 128 16.59 -5.26 -6.30
CA ASN A 128 17.51 -5.72 -5.26
C ASN A 128 16.78 -5.64 -3.91
N LEU A 129 16.42 -6.78 -3.34
CA LEU A 129 15.49 -6.90 -2.22
C LEU A 129 16.25 -7.12 -0.90
N THR A 130 15.80 -6.45 0.15
CA THR A 130 16.26 -6.65 1.53
C THR A 130 15.14 -6.29 2.51
N SER A 131 15.27 -6.72 3.77
CA SER A 131 14.42 -6.26 4.87
C SER A 131 15.24 -5.54 5.94
N LEU A 132 14.60 -4.57 6.61
CA LEU A 132 15.16 -3.83 7.74
C LEU A 132 14.77 -4.41 9.10
N ASP A 133 13.78 -5.30 9.17
CA ASP A 133 13.25 -5.84 10.43
C ASP A 133 13.00 -7.36 10.39
N VAL A 134 11.84 -7.82 9.94
CA VAL A 134 11.40 -9.22 9.86
C VAL A 134 11.39 -9.71 8.41
N ILE A 135 11.06 -10.97 8.17
CA ILE A 135 10.91 -11.45 6.80
C ILE A 135 9.63 -10.87 6.19
N HIS A 136 9.75 -10.35 4.97
CA HIS A 136 8.62 -9.98 4.11
C HIS A 136 8.74 -10.74 2.79
N SER A 137 7.72 -10.70 1.94
CA SER A 137 7.82 -11.26 0.58
C SER A 137 7.22 -10.30 -0.42
N PHE A 138 8.07 -9.76 -1.29
CA PHE A 138 7.66 -8.84 -2.33
C PHE A 138 6.94 -9.61 -3.42
N TYR A 139 5.65 -9.31 -3.62
CA TYR A 139 4.81 -10.03 -4.56
C TYR A 139 4.07 -9.06 -5.49
N VAL A 140 4.28 -9.22 -6.80
CA VAL A 140 3.48 -8.55 -7.84
C VAL A 140 2.77 -9.63 -8.65
N PRO A 141 1.50 -9.96 -8.32
CA PRO A 141 0.79 -11.06 -8.94
C PRO A 141 0.75 -10.97 -10.47
N ALA A 142 0.51 -9.77 -11.00
CA ALA A 142 0.41 -9.51 -12.44
C ALA A 142 1.68 -9.91 -13.21
N PHE A 143 2.85 -9.80 -12.57
CA PHE A 143 4.14 -10.13 -13.19
C PHE A 143 4.65 -11.52 -12.80
N ARG A 144 3.88 -12.29 -12.00
CA ARG A 144 4.26 -13.62 -11.50
C ARG A 144 5.60 -13.64 -10.76
N ILE A 145 6.01 -12.51 -10.18
CA ILE A 145 7.23 -12.41 -9.39
C ILE A 145 6.90 -12.42 -7.91
N LYS A 146 7.53 -13.32 -7.17
CA LYS A 146 7.51 -13.36 -5.71
C LYS A 146 8.90 -13.69 -5.19
N MET A 147 9.43 -12.87 -4.28
CA MET A 147 10.73 -13.13 -3.66
C MET A 147 10.78 -12.54 -2.26
N ASP A 148 11.35 -13.32 -1.34
CA ASP A 148 11.42 -12.93 0.06
C ASP A 148 12.47 -11.83 0.28
N CYS A 149 12.10 -10.83 1.05
CA CYS A 149 12.97 -9.81 1.60
C CYS A 149 13.43 -10.28 2.97
N VAL A 150 14.69 -10.68 3.09
CA VAL A 150 15.20 -11.33 4.31
C VAL A 150 16.21 -10.42 5.01
N PRO A 151 16.07 -10.16 6.33
CA PRO A 151 17.04 -9.35 7.06
C PRO A 151 18.47 -9.92 6.94
N GLY A 152 19.43 -9.06 6.59
CA GLY A 152 20.84 -9.45 6.46
C GLY A 152 21.20 -10.24 5.19
N MET A 153 20.24 -10.52 4.28
CA MET A 153 20.50 -11.17 3.00
C MET A 153 20.02 -10.32 1.83
N LYS A 154 20.84 -10.27 0.77
CA LYS A 154 20.45 -9.63 -0.49
C LYS A 154 19.78 -10.66 -1.40
N THR A 155 18.51 -10.48 -1.67
CA THR A 155 17.75 -11.26 -2.65
C THR A 155 17.46 -10.40 -3.88
N TYR A 156 16.90 -10.99 -4.94
CA TYR A 156 16.52 -10.24 -6.12
C TYR A 156 15.31 -10.85 -6.81
N ALA A 157 14.54 -9.99 -7.45
CA ALA A 157 13.52 -10.34 -8.43
C ALA A 157 13.76 -9.51 -9.70
N TRP A 158 13.24 -9.95 -10.84
CA TRP A 158 13.27 -9.13 -12.04
C TRP A 158 12.00 -9.36 -12.86
N PHE A 159 11.60 -8.34 -13.61
CA PHE A 159 10.46 -8.40 -14.52
C PHE A 159 10.68 -7.49 -15.72
N ASN A 160 9.82 -7.62 -16.72
CA ASN A 160 9.69 -6.68 -17.83
C ASN A 160 8.19 -6.49 -18.07
N ALA A 161 7.69 -5.28 -17.86
CA ALA A 161 6.28 -4.96 -18.01
C ALA A 161 6.02 -4.42 -19.42
N ASP A 162 5.11 -5.04 -20.16
CA ASP A 162 4.79 -4.73 -21.55
C ASP A 162 3.53 -3.86 -21.71
N LYS A 163 2.86 -3.54 -20.60
CA LYS A 163 1.61 -2.76 -20.57
C LYS A 163 1.66 -1.72 -19.47
N THR A 164 1.40 -0.48 -19.84
CA THR A 164 1.21 0.63 -18.91
C THR A 164 0.03 0.40 -17.98
N GLY A 165 0.07 1.04 -16.80
CA GLY A 165 -0.97 0.96 -15.79
C GLY A 165 -0.44 0.67 -14.39
N ASP A 166 -1.39 0.52 -13.47
CA ASP A 166 -1.12 0.32 -12.05
C ASP A 166 -1.31 -1.14 -11.64
N TYR A 167 -0.32 -1.70 -10.96
CA TYR A 167 -0.34 -3.09 -10.51
C TYR A 167 -0.07 -3.16 -9.01
N ASP A 168 -0.78 -4.03 -8.32
CA ASP A 168 -0.66 -4.12 -6.86
C ASP A 168 0.62 -4.84 -6.43
N ILE A 169 1.25 -4.29 -5.41
CA ILE A 169 2.35 -4.89 -4.64
C ILE A 169 1.77 -5.37 -3.31
N LEU A 170 2.00 -6.63 -2.98
CA LEU A 170 1.54 -7.26 -1.76
C LEU A 170 2.73 -7.76 -0.94
N CYS A 171 2.57 -7.79 0.39
CA CYS A 171 3.40 -8.63 1.25
C CYS A 171 2.83 -10.05 1.26
N ALA A 172 3.65 -11.04 0.91
CA ALA A 172 3.26 -12.45 0.82
C ALA A 172 4.00 -13.37 1.82
N GLU A 173 4.54 -12.79 2.88
CA GLU A 173 5.07 -13.49 4.07
C GLU A 173 4.55 -12.79 5.32
N TYR A 174 4.02 -13.53 6.28
CA TYR A 174 3.36 -12.93 7.44
C TYR A 174 4.36 -12.15 8.29
N CYS A 175 4.19 -10.82 8.33
CA CYS A 175 5.13 -9.89 8.94
C CYS A 175 4.54 -9.09 10.13
N GLY A 176 3.44 -9.57 10.72
CA GLY A 176 2.83 -8.97 11.92
C GLY A 176 1.42 -8.41 11.71
N ALA A 177 0.95 -7.63 12.69
CA ALA A 177 -0.45 -7.21 12.83
C ALA A 177 -1.06 -6.51 11.60
N ARG A 178 -0.29 -5.66 10.90
CA ARG A 178 -0.75 -5.00 9.67
C ARG A 178 -0.22 -5.65 8.38
N HIS A 179 0.17 -6.93 8.42
CA HIS A 179 0.61 -7.67 7.23
C HIS A 179 -0.33 -7.50 6.02
N ALA A 180 -1.65 -7.60 6.24
CA ALA A 180 -2.65 -7.45 5.18
C ALA A 180 -2.78 -6.03 4.61
N TYR A 181 -2.25 -5.01 5.30
CA TYR A 181 -2.27 -3.61 4.87
C TYR A 181 -0.95 -3.16 4.25
N MET A 182 0.06 -4.04 4.20
CA MET A 182 1.36 -3.77 3.60
C MET A 182 1.29 -3.81 2.07
N LEU A 183 0.60 -2.82 1.51
CA LEU A 183 0.29 -2.69 0.10
C LEU A 183 1.12 -1.55 -0.51
N SER A 184 1.40 -1.66 -1.81
CA SER A 184 1.93 -0.56 -2.61
C SER A 184 1.52 -0.78 -4.08
N LYS A 185 2.01 0.05 -4.99
CA LYS A 185 1.72 -0.05 -6.42
C LYS A 185 2.99 0.02 -7.26
N VAL A 186 2.97 -0.72 -8.37
CA VAL A 186 3.85 -0.50 -9.51
C VAL A 186 3.09 0.34 -10.52
N HIS A 187 3.61 1.52 -10.83
CA HIS A 187 3.19 2.39 -11.92
C HIS A 187 4.09 2.10 -13.12
N VAL A 188 3.53 1.40 -14.11
CA VAL A 188 4.20 1.17 -15.40
C VAL A 188 3.81 2.31 -16.33
N MET A 189 4.80 3.10 -16.73
CA MET A 189 4.59 4.36 -17.44
C MET A 189 5.18 4.31 -18.84
N GLU A 190 4.67 5.17 -19.73
CA GLU A 190 5.37 5.46 -20.98
C GLU A 190 6.73 6.11 -20.68
N ASP A 191 7.70 5.92 -21.58
CA ASP A 191 9.05 6.46 -21.40
C ASP A 191 9.07 7.98 -21.15
N ALA A 192 8.21 8.74 -21.83
CA ALA A 192 8.13 10.19 -21.66
C ALA A 192 7.63 10.60 -20.27
N ASP A 193 6.60 9.91 -19.76
CA ASP A 193 6.02 10.19 -18.45
C ASP A 193 6.97 9.77 -17.32
N TYR A 194 7.70 8.67 -17.52
CA TYR A 194 8.73 8.23 -16.58
C TYR A 194 9.85 9.28 -16.47
N GLU A 195 10.36 9.79 -17.58
CA GLU A 195 11.37 10.86 -17.57
C GLU A 195 10.85 12.16 -16.94
N ALA A 196 9.58 12.52 -17.19
CA ALA A 196 8.94 13.67 -16.54
C ALA A 196 8.83 13.48 -15.01
N TRP A 197 8.48 12.27 -14.56
CA TRP A 197 8.46 11.91 -13.14
C TRP A 197 9.86 12.01 -12.53
N ILE A 198 10.89 11.47 -13.19
CA ILE A 198 12.29 11.60 -12.76
C ILE A 198 12.69 13.05 -12.60
N GLN A 199 12.39 13.92 -13.58
CA GLN A 199 12.73 15.35 -13.52
C GLN A 199 12.01 16.06 -12.38
N LYS A 200 10.72 15.77 -12.19
CA LYS A 200 9.91 16.32 -11.11
C LYS A 200 10.47 15.95 -9.74
N GLU A 201 10.76 14.67 -9.51
CA GLU A 201 11.27 14.18 -8.23
C GLU A 201 12.74 14.55 -8.00
N SER A 202 13.57 14.58 -9.05
CA SER A 202 14.97 15.05 -8.96
C SER A 202 15.06 16.55 -8.68
N GLY A 203 14.09 17.34 -9.17
CA GLY A 203 13.97 18.78 -8.89
C GLY A 203 13.61 19.12 -7.43
N VAL A 204 13.18 18.12 -6.63
CA VAL A 204 12.87 18.27 -5.19
C VAL A 204 14.14 18.39 -4.33
N ALA A 205 15.35 18.20 -4.90
CA ALA A 205 16.61 18.48 -4.22
C ALA A 205 16.78 19.96 -3.79
N SER A 206 15.93 20.86 -4.27
CA SER A 206 15.83 22.26 -3.86
C SER A 206 14.49 22.55 -3.15
N GLY A 207 14.30 21.99 -1.96
CA GLY A 207 13.17 22.31 -1.07
C GLY A 207 12.53 21.11 -0.39
N VAL A 208 13.32 20.32 0.35
CA VAL A 208 12.80 19.19 1.15
C VAL A 208 11.85 19.71 2.23
N THR A 209 10.54 19.52 2.05
CA THR A 209 9.54 19.83 3.09
C THR A 209 9.36 18.63 4.01
N GLY A 210 9.16 18.87 5.31
CA GLY A 210 9.01 17.75 6.26
C GLY A 210 7.77 16.89 6.01
N LYS A 211 6.69 17.46 5.43
CA LYS A 211 5.51 16.69 4.99
C LYS A 211 5.86 15.68 3.90
N LYS A 212 6.64 16.09 2.91
CA LYS A 212 7.13 15.16 1.87
C LYS A 212 8.00 14.06 2.45
N VAL A 213 8.86 14.37 3.43
CA VAL A 213 9.65 13.34 4.12
C VAL A 213 8.75 12.37 4.89
N TYR A 214 7.72 12.88 5.57
CA TYR A 214 6.74 12.09 6.30
C TYR A 214 5.99 11.09 5.39
N GLU A 215 5.57 11.53 4.21
CA GLU A 215 4.92 10.68 3.19
C GLU A 215 5.90 9.71 2.53
N LYS A 216 7.08 10.20 2.12
CA LYS A 216 8.16 9.44 1.48
C LYS A 216 8.56 8.20 2.28
N TYR A 217 8.59 8.35 3.60
CA TYR A 217 8.95 7.31 4.53
C TYR A 217 7.73 6.63 5.17
N SER A 218 6.52 6.81 4.63
CA SER A 218 5.31 6.12 5.09
C SER A 218 5.06 6.25 6.60
N CYS A 219 5.43 7.38 7.19
CA CYS A 219 5.24 7.61 8.62
C CYS A 219 3.75 7.61 9.01
N SER A 220 2.88 7.99 8.07
CA SER A 220 1.41 7.97 8.17
C SER A 220 0.80 6.59 8.37
N ASP A 221 1.50 5.53 7.99
CA ASP A 221 0.95 4.17 8.04
C ASP A 221 0.88 3.65 9.50
N CYS A 222 1.64 4.27 10.41
CA CYS A 222 1.67 3.94 11.83
C CYS A 222 1.29 5.12 12.74
N HIS A 223 1.67 6.34 12.36
CA HIS A 223 1.40 7.55 13.13
C HIS A 223 0.28 8.36 12.49
N THR A 224 -0.67 8.81 13.28
CA THR A 224 -1.71 9.74 12.83
C THR A 224 -1.33 11.19 13.14
N MET A 225 -1.96 12.11 12.41
CA MET A 225 -1.86 13.56 12.65
C MET A 225 -3.18 14.16 13.17
N ASP A 226 -4.17 13.32 13.51
CA ASP A 226 -5.50 13.75 13.96
C ASP A 226 -5.66 13.68 15.50
N GLY A 227 -4.66 13.17 16.23
CA GLY A 227 -4.76 12.97 17.68
C GLY A 227 -5.12 11.57 18.12
N THR A 228 -5.52 10.70 17.19
CA THR A 228 -5.91 9.33 17.52
C THR A 228 -4.68 8.43 17.55
N SER A 229 -4.30 7.93 18.73
CA SER A 229 -3.23 6.93 18.78
C SER A 229 -3.78 5.54 18.44
N ASP A 230 -3.06 4.80 17.61
CA ASP A 230 -3.38 3.41 17.27
C ASP A 230 -2.13 2.53 17.39
N ILE A 231 -1.49 2.19 16.27
CA ILE A 231 -0.27 1.38 16.24
C ILE A 231 0.89 2.11 16.91
N ALA A 232 0.99 3.42 16.67
CA ALA A 232 1.99 4.29 17.22
C ALA A 232 1.33 5.56 17.82
N PRO A 233 2.06 6.32 18.65
CA PRO A 233 1.54 7.56 19.21
C PRO A 233 1.14 8.55 18.11
N ALA A 234 0.04 9.28 18.32
CA ALA A 234 -0.31 10.41 17.47
C ALA A 234 0.80 11.48 17.50
N LEU A 235 1.03 12.14 16.36
CA LEU A 235 2.11 13.12 16.19
C LEU A 235 1.61 14.58 16.09
N ASN A 236 0.32 14.81 16.27
CA ASN A 236 -0.26 16.14 16.27
C ASN A 236 0.08 16.89 17.55
N ASN A 237 0.52 18.15 17.42
CA ASN A 237 0.75 19.06 18.55
C ASN A 237 1.64 18.48 19.68
N ILE A 238 2.55 17.55 19.34
CA ILE A 238 3.40 16.88 20.33
C ILE A 238 4.52 17.78 20.85
N ALA A 239 4.86 18.86 20.15
CA ALA A 239 5.98 19.72 20.48
C ALA A 239 5.85 20.31 21.89
N GLY A 240 6.89 20.14 22.71
CA GLY A 240 6.93 20.63 24.09
C GLY A 240 6.03 19.87 25.08
N THR A 241 5.30 18.85 24.63
CA THR A 241 4.55 17.97 25.53
C THR A 241 5.49 17.07 26.32
N THR A 242 5.04 16.61 27.49
CA THR A 242 5.76 15.63 28.30
C THR A 242 5.29 14.23 27.95
N GLN A 243 6.20 13.37 27.52
CA GLN A 243 5.95 11.97 27.25
C GLN A 243 6.68 11.08 28.27
N ILE A 244 6.01 10.00 28.70
CA ILE A 244 6.64 8.97 29.51
C ILE A 244 7.18 7.91 28.55
N VAL A 245 8.48 7.69 28.57
CA VAL A 245 9.14 6.64 27.77
C VAL A 245 9.72 5.56 28.67
N MET A 246 9.83 4.36 28.13
CA MET A 246 10.49 3.21 28.73
C MET A 246 11.93 3.14 28.21
N VAL A 247 12.91 3.22 29.11
CA VAL A 247 14.33 3.05 28.82
C VAL A 247 14.85 1.90 29.69
N ASN A 248 15.27 0.80 29.07
CA ASN A 248 15.73 -0.41 29.79
C ASN A 248 14.74 -0.88 30.88
N GLY A 249 13.43 -0.81 30.59
CA GLY A 249 12.37 -1.21 31.51
C GLY A 249 12.05 -0.21 32.63
N LYS A 250 12.66 0.98 32.64
CA LYS A 250 12.35 2.06 33.60
C LYS A 250 11.64 3.22 32.93
N GLU A 251 10.67 3.79 33.64
CA GLU A 251 9.96 4.99 33.20
C GLU A 251 10.86 6.22 33.31
N LYS A 252 10.87 7.03 32.25
CA LYS A 252 11.59 8.30 32.18
C LYS A 252 10.65 9.33 31.55
N SER A 253 10.50 10.47 32.22
CA SER A 253 9.77 11.62 31.68
C SER A 253 10.69 12.39 30.74
N ILE A 254 10.24 12.64 29.51
CA ILE A 254 10.98 13.38 28.48
C ILE A 254 10.05 14.45 27.89
N THR A 255 10.59 15.64 27.67
CA THR A 255 9.93 16.68 26.87
C THR A 255 10.18 16.42 25.39
N VAL A 256 9.13 16.48 24.57
CA VAL A 256 9.24 16.30 23.12
C VAL A 256 9.89 17.53 22.50
N ASP A 257 11.20 17.46 22.31
CA ASP A 257 12.03 18.47 21.64
C ASP A 257 12.68 17.91 20.37
N ALA A 258 13.44 18.76 19.67
CA ALA A 258 14.11 18.38 18.43
C ALA A 258 15.10 17.22 18.62
N ASP A 259 15.78 17.16 19.76
CA ASP A 259 16.81 16.16 20.02
C ASP A 259 16.20 14.81 20.37
N TYR A 260 15.10 14.80 21.12
CA TYR A 260 14.29 13.62 21.35
C TYR A 260 13.75 13.06 20.03
N LEU A 261 13.09 13.89 19.20
CA LEU A 261 12.54 13.42 17.92
C LEU A 261 13.62 12.84 17.01
N LYS A 262 14.81 13.46 16.95
CA LYS A 262 15.95 12.90 16.19
C LYS A 262 16.38 11.54 16.72
N ARG A 263 16.46 11.36 18.05
CA ARG A 263 16.82 10.06 18.64
C ARG A 263 15.74 9.02 18.39
N SER A 264 14.47 9.35 18.63
CA SER A 264 13.34 8.44 18.41
C SER A 264 13.20 7.99 16.96
N ILE A 265 13.49 8.85 15.98
CA ILE A 265 13.46 8.47 14.56
C ILE A 265 14.66 7.58 14.19
N MET A 266 15.85 7.91 14.69
CA MET A 266 17.07 7.21 14.29
C MET A 266 17.29 5.89 15.05
N ASP A 267 16.85 5.83 16.30
CA ASP A 267 17.01 4.71 17.24
C ASP A 267 15.76 4.54 18.13
N PRO A 268 14.62 4.13 17.55
CA PRO A 268 13.32 4.09 18.22
C PRO A 268 13.24 3.12 19.41
N GLU A 269 14.02 2.02 19.39
CA GLU A 269 14.00 1.03 20.46
C GLU A 269 14.63 1.53 21.77
N ALA A 270 15.44 2.60 21.71
CA ALA A 270 16.12 3.15 22.88
C ALA A 270 15.18 3.89 23.85
N GLU A 271 14.15 4.55 23.33
CA GLU A 271 13.21 5.38 24.10
C GLU A 271 11.76 5.16 23.61
N ILE A 272 11.08 4.11 24.11
CA ILE A 272 9.73 3.71 23.64
C ILE A 272 8.65 4.42 24.45
N VAL A 273 7.69 5.10 23.81
CA VAL A 273 6.56 5.74 24.51
C VAL A 273 5.73 4.69 25.27
N LYS A 274 5.46 4.96 26.55
CA LYS A 274 4.73 4.05 27.45
C LYS A 274 3.36 3.73 26.85
N GLY A 275 3.05 2.42 26.77
CA GLY A 275 1.81 1.91 26.19
C GLY A 275 1.96 1.39 24.76
N PHE A 276 3.09 1.65 24.10
CA PHE A 276 3.36 1.17 22.73
C PHE A 276 4.42 0.08 22.71
N GLN A 277 4.37 -0.78 21.69
CA GLN A 277 5.36 -1.83 21.44
C GLN A 277 6.51 -1.29 20.57
N PRO A 278 7.73 -1.85 20.67
CA PRO A 278 8.87 -1.49 19.82
C PRO A 278 8.67 -2.00 18.38
N MET A 279 7.76 -1.37 17.63
CA MET A 279 7.45 -1.73 16.25
C MET A 279 7.98 -0.71 15.23
N MET A 280 8.41 0.46 15.67
CA MET A 280 8.96 1.48 14.76
C MET A 280 10.35 1.04 14.29
N PRO A 281 10.58 0.88 12.98
CA PRO A 281 11.89 0.50 12.47
C PRO A 281 12.89 1.66 12.56
N PRO A 282 14.20 1.39 12.69
CA PRO A 282 15.22 2.43 12.74
C PRO A 282 15.42 3.09 11.36
N PHE A 283 15.63 4.41 11.34
CA PHE A 283 15.92 5.19 10.11
C PHE A 283 17.40 5.55 9.95
N LYS A 284 18.26 5.01 10.80
CA LYS A 284 19.70 5.28 10.77
C LYS A 284 20.35 4.77 9.49
N GLY A 285 20.90 5.71 8.71
CA GLY A 285 21.53 5.41 7.41
C GLY A 285 20.56 5.39 6.22
N GLU A 286 19.25 5.51 6.49
CA GLU A 286 18.18 5.50 5.50
C GLU A 286 17.66 6.89 5.16
N MET A 287 17.89 7.87 6.05
CA MET A 287 17.45 9.25 5.94
C MET A 287 18.65 10.21 5.98
N SER A 288 18.68 11.18 5.06
CA SER A 288 19.71 12.24 5.07
C SER A 288 19.51 13.20 6.25
N LYS A 289 20.54 13.98 6.57
CA LYS A 289 20.47 14.96 7.67
C LYS A 289 19.47 16.08 7.35
N GLU A 290 19.41 16.48 6.10
CA GLU A 290 18.53 17.51 5.58
C GLU A 290 17.07 17.08 5.70
N GLU A 291 16.76 15.83 5.33
CA GLU A 291 15.42 15.23 5.48
C GLU A 291 15.03 15.06 6.93
N LEU A 292 15.94 14.57 7.78
CA LEU A 292 15.67 14.43 9.21
C LEU A 292 15.35 15.78 9.84
N ASN A 293 16.12 16.82 9.52
CA ASN A 293 15.86 18.16 10.03
C ASN A 293 14.55 18.74 9.50
N ALA A 294 14.22 18.51 8.22
CA ALA A 294 12.95 18.94 7.63
C ALA A 294 11.75 18.25 8.30
N LEU A 295 11.84 16.93 8.51
CA LEU A 295 10.82 16.13 9.18
C LEU A 295 10.64 16.58 10.64
N VAL A 296 11.72 16.70 11.40
CA VAL A 296 11.67 17.17 12.79
C VAL A 296 11.07 18.57 12.88
N LYS A 297 11.43 19.48 11.98
CA LYS A 297 10.83 20.82 11.91
C LYS A 297 9.32 20.76 11.65
N PHE A 298 8.88 19.86 10.78
CA PHE A 298 7.46 19.64 10.50
C PHE A 298 6.72 19.09 11.73
N LEU A 299 7.27 18.07 12.39
CA LEU A 299 6.70 17.49 13.61
C LEU A 299 6.64 18.49 14.78
N LEU A 300 7.65 19.34 14.91
CA LEU A 300 7.68 20.38 15.95
C LEU A 300 6.72 21.54 15.67
N LYS A 301 6.40 21.79 14.41
CA LYS A 301 5.41 22.82 14.04
C LYS A 301 3.98 22.34 14.36
N GLY A 302 3.76 21.02 14.30
CA GLY A 302 2.42 20.43 14.26
C GLY A 302 1.64 20.89 13.03
N GLU A 303 0.55 20.19 12.69
CA GLU A 303 -0.49 20.83 11.88
C GLU A 303 -1.19 21.87 12.79
N GLY A 304 -0.67 23.09 12.78
CA GLY A 304 -1.36 24.25 13.35
C GLY A 304 -0.86 24.75 14.72
N LYS A 305 0.33 25.37 14.75
CA LYS A 305 0.55 26.63 15.49
C LYS A 305 1.80 27.36 14.98
N ALA A 306 1.66 28.05 13.86
CA ALA A 306 2.37 29.31 13.71
C ALA A 306 1.58 30.34 14.53
N VAL A 307 2.12 30.77 15.66
CA VAL A 307 1.81 32.12 16.16
C VAL A 307 2.39 33.07 15.12
N SER A 308 1.57 33.45 14.13
CA SER A 308 1.86 34.56 13.25
C SER A 308 0.71 35.54 13.39
N GLU A 309 1.03 36.66 14.02
CA GLU A 309 0.24 37.87 13.92
C GLU A 309 -0.06 38.18 12.43
N THR A 310 -1.33 38.46 12.18
CA THR A 310 -1.87 39.28 11.08
C THR A 310 -1.16 39.25 9.72
N LYS A 311 -1.64 38.37 8.83
CA LYS A 311 -1.88 38.67 7.41
C LYS A 311 -3.07 37.83 6.93
N GLY A 312 -3.86 38.38 6.00
CA GLY A 312 -5.18 37.86 5.63
C GLY A 312 -5.18 36.38 5.28
N ILE A 313 -6.23 35.68 5.73
CA ILE A 313 -6.49 34.28 5.40
C ILE A 313 -6.78 34.24 3.89
N ASP A 314 -5.92 33.58 3.13
CA ASP A 314 -6.24 33.22 1.75
C ASP A 314 -7.24 32.07 1.79
N THR A 315 -8.47 32.34 1.38
CA THR A 315 -9.58 31.40 1.54
C THR A 315 -9.52 30.25 0.53
N ASP A 316 -8.86 30.44 -0.62
CA ASP A 316 -8.72 29.40 -1.63
C ASP A 316 -7.71 28.35 -1.14
N ASP A 317 -6.56 28.83 -0.64
CA ASP A 317 -5.54 27.97 -0.02
C ASP A 317 -6.09 27.22 1.20
N LEU A 318 -6.91 27.88 2.03
CA LEU A 318 -7.50 27.24 3.20
C LEU A 318 -8.41 26.06 2.83
N VAL A 319 -9.26 26.20 1.81
CA VAL A 319 -10.18 25.12 1.39
C VAL A 319 -9.42 23.96 0.74
N GLU A 320 -8.31 24.26 0.04
CA GLU A 320 -7.44 23.26 -0.56
C GLU A 320 -6.57 22.54 0.49
N GLU A 321 -5.98 23.28 1.45
CA GLU A 321 -5.18 22.73 2.55
C GLU A 321 -6.00 21.81 3.47
N GLN A 322 -7.26 22.17 3.73
CA GLN A 322 -8.20 21.32 4.48
C GLN A 322 -8.77 20.16 3.63
N GLY A 323 -8.35 20.04 2.37
CA GLY A 323 -8.68 18.92 1.50
C GLY A 323 -10.15 18.85 1.08
N CYS A 324 -10.93 19.93 1.25
CA CYS A 324 -12.36 19.91 0.96
C CYS A 324 -12.65 19.57 -0.52
N LEU A 325 -11.77 20.02 -1.43
CA LEU A 325 -11.91 19.80 -2.87
C LEU A 325 -11.60 18.36 -3.33
N SER A 326 -11.03 17.52 -2.46
CA SER A 326 -10.85 16.10 -2.75
C SER A 326 -12.19 15.33 -2.77
N CYS A 327 -13.18 15.83 -2.04
CA CYS A 327 -14.49 15.20 -1.88
C CYS A 327 -15.63 16.02 -2.47
N HIS A 328 -15.45 17.34 -2.64
CA HIS A 328 -16.47 18.26 -3.12
C HIS A 328 -16.00 19.01 -4.37
N SER A 329 -16.81 19.03 -5.42
CA SER A 329 -16.53 19.81 -6.63
C SER A 329 -17.09 21.24 -6.53
N THR A 330 -16.57 22.14 -7.36
CA THR A 330 -17.13 23.50 -7.56
C THR A 330 -17.85 23.65 -8.90
N ASP A 331 -17.86 22.63 -9.75
CA ASP A 331 -18.41 22.69 -11.11
C ASP A 331 -19.83 22.13 -11.25
N GLY A 332 -20.33 21.46 -10.20
CA GLY A 332 -21.64 20.81 -10.15
C GLY A 332 -21.58 19.29 -10.20
N SER A 333 -20.41 18.69 -10.46
CA SER A 333 -20.22 17.23 -10.45
C SER A 333 -20.34 16.65 -9.04
N VAL A 334 -20.80 15.40 -8.93
CA VAL A 334 -20.84 14.70 -7.64
C VAL A 334 -19.61 13.81 -7.55
N VAL A 335 -18.82 13.96 -6.47
CA VAL A 335 -17.61 13.16 -6.22
C VAL A 335 -17.88 12.20 -5.07
N ALA A 336 -17.45 12.56 -3.85
CA ALA A 336 -17.75 11.83 -2.61
C ALA A 336 -18.81 12.57 -1.78
N GLY A 337 -18.88 13.90 -1.91
CA GLY A 337 -19.87 14.77 -1.29
C GLY A 337 -20.65 15.62 -2.31
N PRO A 338 -21.65 16.39 -1.85
CA PRO A 338 -22.40 17.30 -2.71
C PRO A 338 -21.51 18.42 -3.27
N SER A 339 -21.77 18.86 -4.50
CA SER A 339 -21.05 20.00 -5.09
C SER A 339 -21.30 21.30 -4.31
N PHE A 340 -20.25 22.12 -4.21
CA PHE A 340 -20.30 23.48 -3.65
C PHE A 340 -20.92 24.50 -4.60
N LYS A 341 -21.13 24.16 -5.88
CA LYS A 341 -21.72 25.08 -6.85
C LYS A 341 -23.14 25.49 -6.45
N GLY A 342 -23.33 26.79 -6.21
CA GLY A 342 -24.60 27.36 -5.79
C GLY A 342 -25.12 26.78 -4.47
N ILE A 343 -24.22 26.31 -3.59
CA ILE A 343 -24.62 25.57 -2.38
C ILE A 343 -25.37 26.47 -1.40
N PHE A 344 -24.96 27.72 -1.27
CA PHE A 344 -25.56 28.66 -0.33
C PHE A 344 -26.98 29.06 -0.74
N GLY A 345 -27.94 29.00 0.19
CA GLY A 345 -29.35 29.30 -0.05
C GLY A 345 -30.12 28.18 -0.78
N ARG A 346 -29.46 27.10 -1.20
CA ARG A 346 -30.12 25.94 -1.81
C ARG A 346 -30.98 25.20 -0.79
N LYS A 347 -32.15 24.71 -1.20
CA LYS A 347 -32.93 23.76 -0.41
C LYS A 347 -32.39 22.34 -0.61
N THR A 348 -32.09 21.65 0.49
CA THR A 348 -31.61 20.28 0.47
C THR A 348 -32.35 19.42 1.50
N VAL A 349 -32.39 18.12 1.26
CA VAL A 349 -32.98 17.15 2.20
C VAL A 349 -31.82 16.52 2.98
N VAL A 350 -31.88 16.59 4.30
CA VAL A 350 -30.92 15.94 5.19
C VAL A 350 -31.61 14.87 6.04
N LEU A 351 -30.84 13.86 6.43
CA LEU A 351 -31.19 12.88 7.44
C LEU A 351 -30.72 13.42 8.79
N ARG A 352 -31.68 13.81 9.63
CA ARG A 352 -31.47 14.22 11.03
C ARG A 352 -32.13 13.19 11.93
N ASP A 353 -31.34 12.50 12.75
CA ASP A 353 -31.81 11.43 13.64
C ASP A 353 -32.65 10.36 12.90
N GLY A 354 -32.26 10.03 11.66
CA GLY A 354 -32.94 9.05 10.81
C GLY A 354 -34.25 9.53 10.15
N LYS A 355 -34.62 10.82 10.29
CA LYS A 355 -35.79 11.43 9.63
C LYS A 355 -35.36 12.40 8.54
N GLU A 356 -36.08 12.38 7.42
CA GLU A 356 -35.87 13.32 6.33
C GLU A 356 -36.44 14.69 6.68
N VAL A 357 -35.58 15.71 6.65
CA VAL A 357 -35.96 17.11 6.88
C VAL A 357 -35.45 17.95 5.72
N THR A 358 -36.31 18.80 5.16
CA THR A 358 -35.88 19.79 4.16
C THR A 358 -35.37 21.02 4.89
N ILE A 359 -34.12 21.38 4.62
CA ILE A 359 -33.46 22.57 5.18
C ILE A 359 -33.04 23.51 4.05
N THR A 360 -32.81 24.77 4.39
CA THR A 360 -32.11 25.73 3.51
C THR A 360 -30.66 25.77 3.97
N VAL A 361 -29.71 25.66 3.04
CA VAL A 361 -28.28 25.77 3.35
C VAL A 361 -27.97 27.23 3.72
N ASP A 362 -27.84 27.49 5.02
CA ASP A 362 -27.46 28.78 5.60
C ASP A 362 -26.14 28.67 6.36
N ASP A 363 -25.62 29.79 6.89
CA ASP A 363 -24.37 29.84 7.65
C ASP A 363 -24.37 28.87 8.83
N ALA A 364 -25.50 28.74 9.52
CA ALA A 364 -25.63 27.88 10.69
C ALA A 364 -25.53 26.39 10.30
N TYR A 365 -26.15 26.02 9.18
CA TYR A 365 -26.02 24.68 8.63
C TYR A 365 -24.60 24.41 8.14
N LEU A 366 -23.99 25.30 7.35
CA LEU A 366 -22.63 25.09 6.84
C LEU A 366 -21.61 24.95 7.97
N ARG A 367 -21.71 25.81 8.99
CA ARG A 367 -20.91 25.70 10.22
C ARG A 367 -21.09 24.36 10.90
N THR A 368 -22.34 23.90 11.03
CA THR A 368 -22.65 22.59 11.63
C THR A 368 -22.11 21.45 10.77
N ALA A 369 -22.20 21.54 9.45
CA ALA A 369 -21.71 20.53 8.53
C ALA A 369 -20.17 20.42 8.55
N ILE A 370 -19.45 21.52 8.79
CA ILE A 370 -17.98 21.53 8.92
C ILE A 370 -17.55 20.97 10.28
N LEU A 371 -18.15 21.46 11.37
CA LEU A 371 -17.72 21.12 12.74
C LEU A 371 -18.30 19.79 13.24
N ASN A 372 -19.46 19.39 12.74
CA ASN A 372 -20.17 18.19 13.15
C ASN A 372 -21.00 17.57 11.98
N PRO A 373 -20.32 17.09 10.92
CA PRO A 373 -20.96 16.59 9.70
C PRO A 373 -21.95 15.44 9.93
N GLY A 374 -21.74 14.63 10.97
CA GLY A 374 -22.61 13.51 11.31
C GLY A 374 -24.01 13.91 11.81
N LYS A 375 -24.23 15.19 12.13
CA LYS A 375 -25.51 15.68 12.67
C LYS A 375 -26.61 15.77 11.62
N ASP A 376 -26.27 16.18 10.41
CA ASP A 376 -27.21 16.42 9.30
C ASP A 376 -26.61 15.92 7.97
N ILE A 377 -26.87 14.66 7.64
CA ILE A 377 -26.29 14.02 6.45
C ILE A 377 -27.16 14.31 5.23
N VAL A 378 -26.59 14.86 4.16
CA VAL A 378 -27.34 15.13 2.92
C VAL A 378 -27.83 13.82 2.31
N LYS A 379 -29.13 13.76 1.97
CA LYS A 379 -29.74 12.56 1.38
C LYS A 379 -29.00 12.14 0.10
N GLY A 380 -28.60 10.87 0.05
CA GLY A 380 -27.85 10.29 -1.06
C GLY A 380 -26.32 10.27 -0.87
N PHE A 381 -25.83 10.69 0.30
CA PHE A 381 -24.41 10.64 0.65
C PHE A 381 -24.18 9.83 1.93
N ASP A 382 -23.05 9.12 1.98
CA ASP A 382 -22.61 8.37 3.15
C ASP A 382 -21.94 9.30 4.18
N PRO A 383 -21.98 8.99 5.48
CA PRO A 383 -21.36 9.80 6.54
C PRO A 383 -19.83 9.62 6.60
N ILE A 384 -19.16 9.99 5.51
CA ILE A 384 -17.70 9.85 5.34
C ILE A 384 -16.95 11.17 5.55
N MET A 385 -17.66 12.29 5.71
CA MET A 385 -17.03 13.61 5.90
C MET A 385 -16.35 13.67 7.29
N PRO A 386 -15.04 13.95 7.35
CA PRO A 386 -14.32 14.07 8.61
C PRO A 386 -14.77 15.33 9.38
N THR A 387 -14.61 15.32 10.70
CA THR A 387 -14.86 16.49 11.56
C THR A 387 -13.70 17.48 11.48
N PHE A 388 -14.01 18.77 11.32
CA PHE A 388 -13.00 19.84 11.28
C PHE A 388 -13.02 20.67 12.58
N ASP A 389 -13.01 20.01 13.74
CA ASP A 389 -13.04 20.63 15.07
C ASP A 389 -11.73 21.36 15.45
N SER A 390 -10.65 21.11 14.70
CA SER A 390 -9.36 21.77 14.81
C SER A 390 -9.33 23.17 14.18
N LEU A 391 -10.30 23.54 13.35
CA LEU A 391 -10.38 24.85 12.71
C LEU A 391 -10.73 25.94 13.73
N SER A 392 -10.02 27.06 13.68
CA SER A 392 -10.39 28.23 14.45
C SER A 392 -11.69 28.85 13.93
N GLU A 393 -12.41 29.57 14.79
CA GLU A 393 -13.63 30.29 14.43
C GLU A 393 -13.47 31.22 13.21
N LYS A 394 -12.28 31.78 13.01
CA LYS A 394 -11.97 32.64 11.86
C LYS A 394 -11.81 31.84 10.57
N GLU A 395 -11.22 30.65 10.63
CA GLU A 395 -11.04 29.75 9.49
C GLU A 395 -12.37 29.14 9.07
N VAL A 396 -13.19 28.70 10.03
CA VAL A 396 -14.56 28.23 9.75
C VAL A 396 -15.37 29.31 9.04
N GLN A 397 -15.30 30.56 9.52
CA GLN A 397 -16.01 31.66 8.87
C GLN A 397 -15.44 31.97 7.48
N ALA A 398 -14.12 31.91 7.30
CA ALA A 398 -13.49 32.10 6.00
C ALA A 398 -13.93 31.06 4.96
N ILE A 399 -14.07 29.79 5.36
CA ILE A 399 -14.59 28.72 4.50
C ILE A 399 -16.06 28.97 4.15
N ILE A 400 -16.89 29.38 5.12
CA ILE A 400 -18.30 29.71 4.87
C ILE A 400 -18.42 30.88 3.88
N ASP A 401 -17.65 31.95 4.07
CA ASP A 401 -17.62 33.11 3.19
C ASP A 401 -17.16 32.73 1.77
N TRP A 402 -16.27 31.76 1.65
CA TRP A 402 -15.84 31.19 0.37
C TRP A 402 -16.94 30.35 -0.30
N LEU A 403 -17.64 29.50 0.47
CA LEU A 403 -18.75 28.68 -0.01
C LEU A 403 -19.91 29.55 -0.51
N GLN A 404 -20.17 30.70 0.13
CA GLN A 404 -21.16 31.67 -0.33
C GLN A 404 -20.84 32.26 -1.72
N LYS A 405 -19.56 32.27 -2.12
CA LYS A 405 -19.12 32.79 -3.43
C LYS A 405 -19.19 31.76 -4.56
N GLN A 406 -19.37 30.48 -4.24
CA GLN A 406 -19.49 29.40 -5.23
C GLN A 406 -20.86 29.45 -5.89
N LYS A 407 -20.96 30.10 -7.08
CA LYS A 407 -22.22 30.31 -7.81
C LYS A 407 -22.58 29.18 -8.77
#